data_AF-A0ABD1SK44-F1
#
_entry.id   AF-A0ABD1SK44-F1
#
_cell.length_a   1.000
_cell.length_b   1.000
_cell.length_c   1.000
_cell.angle_alpha   90.00
_cell.angle_beta   90.00
_cell.angle_gamma   90.00
#
_symmetry.space_group_name_H-M   'P 1'
#
loop_
_entity.id
_entity.type
_entity.pdbx_description
1 polymer ?
#
loop_
_entity_poly.entity_id
_entity_poly.type
_entity_poly.pdbx_seq_one_letter_code
_entity_poly.pdbx_strand_id
1 'polypeptide(L)'
;MEWYPTCFHRISPKSIQEKIFDNTTFPPEYYMYRWNQLRDHGTSHFGIVDSDRNAVSMTTTVNYPFGGGVLSPSTGIVLNNEMDDFSTPTEISPDKLPPAPTNFIRPNKRPLSVHDPHHCSQG
;
A
#
# COMPACT_ATOMS: atom_id res chain seq x y z
N MET A 1 -7.79 -20.63 21.53
CA MET A 1 -7.80 -20.51 20.07
C MET A 1 -6.47 -19.90 19.69
N GLU A 2 -5.60 -20.79 19.24
CA GLU A 2 -4.17 -20.63 19.07
C GLU A 2 -3.93 -20.09 17.66
N TRP A 3 -3.43 -18.86 17.56
CA TRP A 3 -3.00 -18.31 16.28
C TRP A 3 -1.61 -18.87 15.97
N TYR A 4 -1.52 -19.58 14.85
CA TYR A 4 -0.31 -20.19 14.31
C TYR A 4 0.91 -19.25 14.33
N PRO A 5 2.01 -19.60 15.03
CA PRO A 5 3.25 -18.82 15.02
C PRO A 5 4.21 -19.40 13.97
N THR A 6 4.02 -19.12 12.68
CA THR A 6 4.97 -19.61 11.65
C THR A 6 5.43 -18.61 10.59
N CYS A 7 5.06 -17.32 10.65
CA CYS A 7 5.40 -16.36 9.59
C CYS A 7 6.53 -15.34 9.87
N PHE A 8 7.29 -15.46 10.97
CA PHE A 8 8.41 -14.53 11.26
C PHE A 8 9.79 -15.19 11.32
N HIS A 9 10.03 -16.25 10.55
CA HIS A 9 11.38 -16.77 10.40
C HIS A 9 12.09 -16.14 9.19
N ARG A 10 12.98 -15.20 9.51
CA ARG A 10 14.32 -15.04 8.89
C ARG A 10 14.49 -13.99 7.79
N ILE A 11 13.96 -12.78 7.97
CA ILE A 11 14.53 -11.59 7.30
C ILE A 11 14.67 -10.50 8.35
N SER A 12 15.91 -10.17 8.71
CA SER A 12 16.20 -9.04 9.58
C SER A 12 16.52 -7.81 8.73
N PRO A 13 16.10 -6.60 9.12
CA PRO A 13 16.47 -5.37 8.41
C PRO A 13 17.99 -5.24 8.20
N LYS A 14 18.79 -5.71 9.16
CA LYS A 14 20.26 -5.75 9.07
C LYS A 14 20.77 -6.59 7.89
N SER A 15 20.21 -7.78 7.69
CA SER A 15 20.63 -8.67 6.60
C SER A 15 20.28 -8.15 5.18
N ILE A 16 19.36 -7.19 5.07
CA ILE A 16 19.07 -6.50 3.81
C ILE A 16 19.99 -5.29 3.66
N GLN A 17 20.23 -4.55 4.74
CA GLN A 17 21.16 -3.41 4.73
C GLN A 17 22.56 -3.81 4.26
N GLU A 18 23.08 -4.96 4.70
CA GLU A 18 24.39 -5.48 4.27
C GLU A 18 24.48 -5.80 2.77
N LYS A 19 23.35 -5.91 2.08
CA LYS A 19 23.27 -6.17 0.63
C LYS A 19 23.09 -4.90 -0.20
N ILE A 20 22.97 -3.72 0.44
CA ILE A 20 22.80 -2.45 -0.26
C ILE A 20 24.19 -1.93 -0.63
N PHE A 21 24.41 -1.70 -1.92
CA PHE A 21 25.61 -1.07 -2.44
C PHE A 21 25.27 0.36 -2.86
N ASP A 22 26.08 1.33 -2.44
CA ASP A 22 25.83 2.76 -2.73
C ASP A 22 25.88 3.08 -4.23
N ASN A 23 26.56 2.25 -5.03
CA ASN A 23 26.82 2.50 -6.44
C ASN A 23 25.99 1.63 -7.39
N THR A 24 25.17 0.70 -6.90
CA THR A 24 24.45 -0.25 -7.76
C THR A 24 23.19 -0.78 -7.08
N THR A 25 22.08 -0.68 -7.81
CA THR A 25 20.81 -1.31 -7.44
C THR A 25 20.67 -2.63 -8.19
N PHE A 26 20.35 -3.72 -7.47
CA PHE A 26 20.15 -5.05 -8.03
C PHE A 26 18.66 -5.32 -8.32
N PRO A 27 18.31 -6.34 -9.12
CA PRO A 27 16.92 -6.71 -9.34
C PRO A 27 16.26 -7.23 -8.04
N PRO A 28 14.92 -7.12 -7.87
CA PRO A 28 14.22 -7.43 -6.61
C PRO A 28 14.53 -8.82 -6.04
N GLU A 29 14.76 -9.81 -6.90
CA GLU A 29 15.08 -11.19 -6.54
C GLU A 29 16.39 -11.31 -5.74
N TYR A 30 17.32 -10.37 -5.92
CA TYR A 30 18.58 -10.29 -5.19
C TYR A 30 18.35 -9.99 -3.69
N TYR A 31 17.35 -9.15 -3.40
CA TYR A 31 17.03 -8.72 -2.05
C TYR A 31 16.03 -9.68 -1.38
N MET A 32 14.99 -10.14 -2.10
CA MET A 32 13.96 -11.05 -1.57
C MET A 32 13.37 -11.97 -2.66
N TYR A 33 13.26 -13.27 -2.37
CA TYR A 33 12.74 -14.28 -3.31
C TYR A 33 11.20 -14.47 -3.26
N ARG A 34 10.50 -13.98 -2.23
CA ARG A 34 9.13 -14.45 -1.93
C ARG A 34 7.98 -13.52 -2.30
N TRP A 35 8.24 -12.33 -2.84
CA TRP A 35 7.16 -11.39 -3.08
C TRP A 35 7.35 -10.77 -4.46
N ASN A 36 6.48 -11.13 -5.39
CA ASN A 36 6.27 -10.30 -6.57
C ASN A 36 6.00 -8.89 -6.05
N GLN A 37 6.75 -7.91 -6.53
CA GLN A 37 6.32 -6.52 -6.46
C GLN A 37 4.97 -6.50 -7.16
N LEU A 38 3.89 -6.49 -6.37
CA LEU A 38 2.56 -6.27 -6.92
C LEU A 38 2.69 -4.96 -7.66
N ARG A 39 2.40 -5.01 -8.96
CA ARG A 39 2.41 -3.85 -9.84
C ARG A 39 1.30 -2.91 -9.36
N ASP A 40 1.62 -2.11 -8.35
CA ASP A 40 0.81 -0.98 -7.90
C ASP A 40 1.13 0.18 -8.84
N HIS A 41 0.08 0.80 -9.34
CA HIS A 41 0.17 1.75 -10.44
C HIS A 41 -0.64 3.03 -10.18
N GLY A 42 -1.23 3.20 -8.99
CA GLY A 42 -1.95 4.42 -8.62
C GLY A 42 -1.65 4.97 -7.22
N THR A 43 -0.91 4.23 -6.38
CA THR A 43 -0.47 4.69 -5.07
C THR A 43 0.96 5.25 -5.13
N SER A 44 1.19 6.41 -4.53
CA SER A 44 2.51 7.02 -4.32
C SER A 44 2.80 7.19 -2.83
N HIS A 45 4.05 6.99 -2.43
CA HIS A 45 4.52 7.20 -1.06
C HIS A 45 5.74 8.12 -1.05
N PHE A 46 5.78 9.07 -0.12
CA PHE A 46 6.96 9.89 0.11
C PHE A 46 7.12 10.22 1.60
N GLY A 47 8.37 10.45 1.99
CA GLY A 47 8.74 10.84 3.35
C GLY A 47 9.56 12.11 3.33
N ILE A 48 9.38 12.95 4.36
CA ILE A 48 10.11 14.21 4.55
C ILE A 48 10.74 14.17 5.93
N VAL A 49 12.02 14.52 6.00
CA VAL A 49 12.73 14.76 7.28
C VAL A 49 13.31 16.17 7.22
N ASP A 50 13.03 16.99 8.23
CA ASP A 50 13.56 18.35 8.32
C ASP A 50 14.85 18.42 9.15
N SER A 51 15.46 19.61 9.22
CA SER A 51 16.70 19.86 9.96
C SER A 51 16.56 19.67 11.47
N ASP A 52 15.35 19.81 11.98
CA ASP A 52 15.03 19.64 13.41
C ASP A 52 14.71 18.17 13.76
N ARG A 53 14.90 17.27 12.78
CA ARG A 53 14.62 15.82 12.85
C ARG A 53 13.14 15.48 13.01
N ASN A 54 12.24 16.37 12.61
CA ASN A 54 10.84 15.99 12.44
C ASN A 54 10.72 15.09 11.20
N ALA A 55 9.85 14.09 11.27
CA ALA A 55 9.62 13.18 10.16
C ALA A 55 8.13 13.10 9.82
N VAL A 56 7.81 13.18 8.53
CA VAL A 56 6.47 13.02 7.97
C VAL A 56 6.50 11.89 6.96
N SER A 57 5.55 10.97 7.03
CA SER A 57 5.37 9.88 6.07
C SER A 57 3.97 9.98 5.47
N MET A 58 3.87 10.04 4.15
CA MET A 58 2.60 10.24 3.44
C MET A 58 2.46 9.22 2.31
N THR A 59 1.34 8.50 2.34
CA THR A 59 0.87 7.68 1.22
C THR A 59 -0.36 8.35 0.62
N THR A 60 -0.37 8.57 -0.70
CA THR A 60 -1.48 9.15 -1.44
C THR A 60 -1.84 8.24 -2.61
N THR A 61 -3.12 8.14 -2.95
CA THR A 61 -3.58 7.28 -4.05
C THR A 61 -4.78 7.89 -4.77
N VAL A 62 -4.96 7.50 -6.02
CA VAL A 62 -6.23 7.61 -6.75
C VAL A 62 -6.87 6.24 -6.96
N ASN A 63 -6.36 5.22 -6.26
CA ASN A 63 -6.56 3.79 -6.44
C ASN A 63 -5.86 3.22 -7.69
N TYR A 64 -6.56 3.02 -8.81
CA TYR A 64 -5.93 2.51 -10.04
C TYR A 64 -5.19 3.62 -10.83
N PRO A 65 -4.40 3.27 -11.85
CA PRO A 65 -3.84 4.25 -12.79
C PRO A 65 -4.92 5.17 -13.35
N PHE A 66 -4.71 6.48 -13.20
CA PHE A 66 -5.68 7.50 -13.61
C PHE A 66 -7.03 7.42 -12.89
N GLY A 67 -7.08 6.74 -11.73
CA GLY A 67 -8.24 6.59 -10.88
C GLY A 67 -9.46 6.05 -11.64
N GLY A 68 -10.57 6.78 -11.59
CA GLY A 68 -11.79 6.45 -12.33
C GLY A 68 -11.72 6.72 -13.83
N GLY A 69 -10.59 7.20 -14.36
CA GLY A 69 -10.44 7.61 -15.76
C GLY A 69 -11.20 8.89 -16.11
N VAL A 70 -11.69 9.62 -15.10
CA VAL A 70 -12.49 10.84 -15.27
C VAL A 70 -11.63 12.06 -14.93
N LEU A 71 -11.40 12.90 -15.93
CA LEU A 71 -10.75 14.20 -15.80
C LEU A 71 -11.83 15.28 -15.75
N SER A 72 -11.82 16.11 -14.71
CA SER A 72 -12.68 17.30 -14.64
C SER A 72 -12.27 18.31 -15.72
N PRO A 73 -13.13 18.64 -16.71
CA PRO A 73 -12.75 19.57 -17.78
C PRO A 73 -12.51 21.00 -17.30
N SER A 74 -13.10 21.39 -16.17
CA SER A 74 -12.99 22.73 -15.60
C SER A 74 -11.78 22.91 -14.68
N THR A 75 -11.33 21.84 -14.00
CA THR A 75 -10.26 21.93 -12.98
C THR A 75 -9.00 21.16 -13.36
N GLY A 76 -9.07 20.24 -14.33
CA GLY A 76 -7.97 19.34 -14.67
C GLY A 76 -7.68 18.27 -13.61
N ILE A 77 -8.54 18.12 -12.61
CA ILE A 77 -8.38 17.11 -11.55
C ILE A 77 -8.85 15.75 -12.07
N VAL A 78 -8.02 14.72 -11.87
CA VAL A 78 -8.38 13.31 -12.09
C VAL A 78 -9.09 12.79 -10.84
N LEU A 79 -10.27 12.19 -11.02
CA LEU A 79 -11.06 11.65 -9.92
C LEU A 79 -10.58 10.23 -9.57
N ASN A 80 -10.50 9.94 -8.27
CA ASN A 80 -10.20 8.60 -7.77
C ASN A 80 -11.32 7.61 -8.10
N ASN A 81 -10.99 6.32 -8.00
CA ASN A 81 -11.98 5.24 -7.97
C ASN A 81 -11.97 4.49 -6.62
N GLU A 82 -11.73 5.20 -5.52
CA GLU A 82 -11.62 4.62 -4.17
C GLU A 82 -12.91 3.91 -3.69
N MET A 83 -14.03 4.13 -4.38
CA MET A 83 -15.26 3.37 -4.14
C MET A 83 -15.08 1.86 -4.38
N ASP A 84 -14.09 1.45 -5.18
CA ASP A 84 -13.71 0.04 -5.42
C ASP A 84 -13.13 -0.64 -4.16
N ASP A 85 -12.62 0.14 -3.20
CA ASP A 85 -12.06 -0.40 -1.95
C ASP A 85 -13.15 -0.78 -0.94
N PHE A 86 -14.42 -0.47 -1.22
CA PHE A 86 -15.54 -1.02 -0.45
C PHE A 86 -15.86 -2.44 -0.90
N SER A 87 -16.24 -3.27 0.06
CA SER A 87 -16.83 -4.56 -0.27
C SER A 87 -18.28 -4.39 -0.75
N THR A 88 -18.63 -5.12 -1.81
CA THR A 88 -19.98 -5.16 -2.35
C THR A 88 -20.63 -6.52 -2.04
N PRO A 89 -21.87 -6.57 -1.53
CA PRO A 89 -22.52 -7.83 -1.13
C PRO A 89 -22.73 -8.82 -2.29
N THR A 90 -22.74 -8.30 -3.52
CA THR A 90 -23.04 -9.03 -4.75
C THR A 90 -21.81 -9.62 -5.44
N GLU A 91 -20.60 -9.28 -4.98
CA GLU A 91 -19.37 -9.82 -5.56
C GLU A 91 -18.98 -11.16 -4.92
N ILE A 92 -19.69 -12.20 -5.35
CA ILE A 92 -19.38 -13.58 -5.00
C ILE A 92 -18.67 -14.18 -6.22
N SER A 93 -17.35 -14.22 -6.20
CA SER A 93 -16.53 -14.91 -7.22
C SER A 93 -15.73 -16.02 -6.54
N PRO A 94 -15.59 -17.21 -7.15
CA PRO A 94 -14.81 -18.32 -6.60
C PRO A 94 -13.35 -17.96 -6.30
N ASP A 95 -12.81 -16.97 -7.02
CA ASP A 95 -11.40 -16.54 -6.93
C ASP A 95 -11.20 -15.29 -6.06
N LYS A 96 -12.29 -14.69 -5.54
CA LYS A 96 -12.23 -13.49 -4.69
C LYS A 96 -12.55 -13.84 -3.23
N LEU A 97 -11.99 -13.04 -2.31
CA LEU A 97 -12.34 -13.11 -0.90
C LEU A 97 -13.85 -12.87 -0.71
N PRO A 98 -14.50 -13.56 0.25
CA PRO A 98 -15.92 -13.34 0.51
C PRO A 98 -16.17 -11.87 0.95
N PRO A 99 -17.32 -11.29 0.59
CA PRO A 99 -17.63 -9.91 0.93
C PRO A 99 -17.54 -9.65 2.44
N ALA A 100 -16.93 -8.53 2.82
CA ALA A 100 -16.74 -8.12 4.21
C ALA A 100 -17.82 -7.13 4.63
N PRO A 101 -18.82 -7.52 5.47
CA PRO A 101 -19.93 -6.63 5.83
C PRO A 101 -19.49 -5.37 6.58
N THR A 102 -18.39 -5.46 7.32
CA THR A 102 -17.77 -4.33 8.02
C THR A 102 -17.23 -3.28 7.07
N ASN A 103 -16.98 -3.63 5.80
CA ASN A 103 -16.51 -2.75 4.74
C ASN A 103 -17.56 -2.52 3.64
N PHE A 104 -18.85 -2.67 3.94
CA PHE A 104 -19.91 -2.28 2.98
C PHE A 104 -20.06 -0.76 2.87
N ILE A 105 -20.47 -0.32 1.68
CA ILE A 105 -20.74 1.09 1.34
C ILE A 105 -21.81 1.65 2.28
N ARG A 106 -21.54 2.83 2.83
CA ARG A 106 -22.51 3.68 3.55
C ARG A 106 -22.21 5.15 3.27
N PRO A 107 -23.22 6.04 3.29
CA PRO A 107 -22.98 7.47 3.15
C PRO A 107 -21.95 7.98 4.15
N ASN A 108 -20.99 8.79 3.68
CA ASN A 108 -19.90 9.40 4.46
C ASN A 108 -18.92 8.42 5.13
N LYS A 109 -19.02 7.11 4.87
CA LYS A 109 -18.06 6.13 5.39
C LYS A 109 -16.77 6.21 4.58
N ARG A 110 -15.63 5.93 5.23
CA ARG A 110 -14.34 5.74 4.55
C ARG A 110 -14.15 4.26 4.19
N PRO A 111 -13.67 3.93 2.99
CA PRO A 111 -13.32 2.56 2.64
C PRO A 111 -12.12 2.09 3.46
N LEU A 112 -11.96 0.78 3.55
CA LEU A 112 -10.77 0.18 4.15
C LEU A 112 -9.57 0.39 3.22
N SER A 113 -8.52 1.04 3.71
CA SER A 113 -7.23 1.16 3.01
C SER A 113 -6.24 0.11 3.51
N VAL A 114 -5.45 -0.47 2.62
CA VAL A 114 -4.30 -1.33 2.97
C VAL A 114 -2.98 -0.57 3.06
N HIS A 115 -3.01 0.76 2.92
CA HIS A 115 -1.84 1.63 2.99
C HIS A 115 -1.35 1.80 4.43
N ASP A 116 -0.10 1.41 4.69
CA ASP A 116 0.52 1.48 6.02
C ASP A 116 1.77 2.38 6.00
N PRO A 117 1.65 3.68 6.30
CA PRO A 117 2.79 4.58 6.40
C PRO A 117 3.55 4.31 7.70
N HIS A 118 4.81 3.86 7.58
CA HIS A 118 5.66 3.56 8.73
C HIS A 118 6.76 4.62 8.92
N HIS A 119 7.00 4.99 10.18
CA HIS A 119 8.16 5.74 10.61
C HIS A 119 8.86 4.99 11.77
N CYS A 120 10.16 4.72 11.61
CA CYS A 120 10.97 4.13 12.67
C CYS A 120 11.92 5.19 13.23
N SER A 121 11.73 5.60 14.48
CA SER A 121 12.69 6.41 15.22
C SER A 121 13.74 5.50 15.89
N GLN A 122 15.02 5.76 15.64
CA GLN A 122 16.11 5.16 16.42
C GLN A 122 16.44 6.13 17.57
N GLY A 123 16.25 5.67 18.80
CA GLY A 123 16.71 6.36 20.01
C GLY A 123 18.18 6.08 20.30
#